data_AF-A0A352PY38-F1
#
_entry.id   AF-A0A352PY38-F1
#
_cell.length_a   1.000
_cell.length_b   1.000
_cell.length_c   1.000
_cell.angle_alpha   90.00
_cell.angle_beta   90.00
_cell.angle_gamma   90.00
#
_symmetry.space_group_name_H-M   'P 1'
#
loop_
_entity.id
_entity.type
_entity.pdbx_description
1 polymer ?
#
loop_
_entity_poly.entity_id
_entity_poly.type
_entity_poly.pdbx_seq_one_letter_code
_entity_poly.pdbx_strand_id
1 'polypeptide(L)'
;MILDLQSGHFLFEAVLGYQVGEETNYTIPYLVQADDANEAEERIWGCLEEHGVGDDFWIEELSDPYEIREYLEGLEDNGDEAHILLLELTDGDFQDILAG
;
A
#
# COMPACT_ATOMS: atom_id res chain seq x y z
N MET A 1 6.28 4.15 11.69
CA MET A 1 4.95 3.52 11.51
C MET A 1 4.16 3.56 12.82
N ILE A 2 3.15 4.41 12.91
CA ILE A 2 2.16 4.39 14.01
C ILE A 2 0.87 3.89 13.38
N LEU A 3 0.50 2.63 13.68
CA LEU A 3 -0.77 2.06 13.25
C LEU A 3 -1.87 2.57 14.17
N ASP A 4 -2.83 3.32 13.63
CA ASP A 4 -3.96 3.82 14.40
C ASP A 4 -5.12 2.84 14.31
N LEU A 5 -5.36 2.05 15.36
CA LEU A 5 -6.43 1.05 15.42
C LEU A 5 -7.84 1.64 15.20
N GLN A 6 -8.02 2.97 15.17
CA GLN A 6 -9.28 3.61 14.81
C GLN A 6 -9.52 3.67 13.29
N SER A 7 -8.47 3.46 12.50
CA SER A 7 -8.49 3.54 11.04
C SER A 7 -8.61 2.17 10.37
N GLY A 8 -8.90 1.08 11.08
CA GLY A 8 -9.13 -0.23 10.46
C GLY A 8 -8.60 -1.39 11.30
N HIS A 9 -9.27 -2.52 11.25
CA HIS A 9 -8.97 -3.68 12.10
C HIS A 9 -7.85 -4.58 11.56
N PHE A 10 -7.61 -4.54 10.24
CA PHE A 10 -6.65 -5.40 9.56
C PHE A 10 -5.61 -4.59 8.77
N LEU A 11 -4.52 -5.27 8.41
CA LEU A 11 -3.54 -4.82 7.44
C LEU A 11 -3.66 -5.64 6.17
N PHE A 12 -3.51 -4.96 5.04
CA PHE A 12 -3.42 -5.55 3.72
C PHE A 12 -2.11 -5.11 3.11
N GLU A 13 -1.48 -6.01 2.37
CA GLU A 13 -0.35 -5.70 1.51
C GLU A 13 -0.85 -5.49 0.10
N ALA A 14 -0.58 -4.32 -0.47
CA ALA A 14 -0.99 -3.93 -1.80
C ALA A 14 0.24 -3.74 -2.69
N VAL A 15 0.26 -4.42 -3.84
CA VAL A 15 1.22 -4.19 -4.91
C VAL A 15 0.52 -3.38 -5.99
N LEU A 16 1.10 -2.23 -6.33
CA LEU A 16 0.58 -1.39 -7.39
C LEU A 16 1.37 -1.66 -8.67
N GLY A 17 0.64 -1.88 -9.76
CA GLY A 17 1.20 -1.86 -11.11
C GLY A 17 1.19 -0.45 -11.67
N TYR A 18 2.20 -0.12 -12.47
CA TYR A 18 2.30 1.14 -13.18
C TYR A 18 3.02 0.97 -14.52
N GLN A 19 2.84 1.93 -15.43
CA GLN A 19 3.44 1.88 -16.76
C GLN A 19 4.36 3.08 -17.01
N VAL A 20 5.60 2.81 -17.38
CA VAL A 20 6.57 3.85 -17.82
C VAL A 20 6.93 3.57 -19.27
N GLY A 21 6.43 4.41 -20.18
CA GLY A 21 6.58 4.17 -21.62
C GLY A 21 5.82 2.92 -22.08
N GLU A 22 6.52 1.90 -22.58
CA GLU A 22 5.95 0.60 -22.97
C GLU A 22 6.20 -0.50 -21.93
N GLU A 23 6.87 -0.18 -20.81
CA GLU A 23 7.24 -1.14 -19.78
C GLU A 23 6.26 -1.12 -18.61
N THR A 24 5.75 -2.31 -18.27
CA THR A 24 4.95 -2.56 -17.07
C THR A 24 5.88 -2.82 -15.88
N ASN A 25 5.70 -2.06 -14.82
CA ASN A 25 6.47 -2.14 -13.58
C ASN A 25 5.53 -2.35 -12.39
N TYR A 26 6.11 -2.76 -11.27
CA TYR A 26 5.38 -3.05 -10.03
C TYR A 26 6.12 -2.45 -8.84
N THR A 27 5.36 -1.92 -7.90
CA THR A 27 5.93 -1.41 -6.65
C THR A 27 6.36 -2.55 -5.74
N ILE A 28 7.14 -2.22 -4.71
CA ILE A 28 7.17 -3.07 -3.52
C ILE A 28 5.77 -3.09 -2.86
N PRO A 29 5.44 -4.11 -2.04
CA PRO A 29 4.21 -4.10 -1.29
C PRO A 29 4.14 -2.91 -0.32
N TYR A 30 2.98 -2.26 -0.26
CA TYR A 30 2.64 -1.21 0.70
C TYR A 30 1.57 -1.69 1.67
N LEU A 31 1.61 -1.20 2.90
CA LEU A 31 0.60 -1.50 3.90
C LEU A 31 -0.61 -0.58 3.77
N VAL A 32 -1.78 -1.20 3.79
CA VAL A 32 -3.07 -0.53 3.81
C VAL A 32 -3.83 -1.02 5.03
N GLN A 33 -4.17 -0.10 5.92
CA GLN A 33 -5.01 -0.41 7.07
C GLN A 33 -6.48 -0.21 6.69
N ALA A 34 -7.31 -1.23 6.91
CA ALA A 34 -8.74 -1.22 6.57
C ALA A 34 -9.52 -2.29 7.37
N ASP A 35 -10.84 -2.19 7.41
CA ASP A 35 -11.70 -3.20 8.05
C ASP A 35 -11.99 -4.40 7.16
N ASP A 36 -11.94 -4.23 5.84
CA ASP A 36 -12.10 -5.29 4.85
C ASP A 36 -11.42 -4.93 3.52
N ALA A 37 -11.38 -5.89 2.59
CA ALA A 37 -10.70 -5.72 1.30
C ALA A 37 -11.34 -4.62 0.43
N ASN A 38 -12.66 -4.39 0.53
CA ASN A 38 -13.32 -3.34 -0.23
C ASN A 38 -12.92 -1.96 0.30
N GLU A 39 -12.88 -1.78 1.63
CA GLU A 39 -12.35 -0.54 2.21
C GLU A 39 -10.85 -0.36 1.89
N ALA A 40 -10.06 -1.43 1.86
CA ALA A 40 -8.65 -1.36 1.47
C ALA A 40 -8.50 -0.82 0.03
N GLU A 41 -9.26 -1.37 -0.93
CA GLU A 41 -9.29 -0.86 -2.31
C GLU A 41 -9.72 0.60 -2.37
N GLU A 42 -10.81 0.97 -1.68
CA GLU A 42 -11.29 2.36 -1.63
C GLU A 42 -10.22 3.32 -1.10
N ARG A 43 -9.44 2.91 -0.10
CA ARG A 43 -8.33 3.71 0.43
C ARG A 43 -7.16 3.83 -0.52
N ILE A 44 -6.82 2.76 -1.24
CA ILE A 44 -5.78 2.80 -2.26
C ILE A 44 -6.18 3.81 -3.34
N TRP A 45 -7.39 3.68 -3.87
CA TRP A 45 -7.89 4.61 -4.89
C TRP A 45 -7.97 6.04 -4.37
N GLY A 46 -8.48 6.24 -3.15
CA GLY A 46 -8.55 7.56 -2.52
C GLY A 46 -7.18 8.22 -2.38
N CYS A 47 -6.15 7.45 -2.00
CA CYS A 47 -4.77 7.93 -1.96
C CYS A 47 -4.27 8.33 -3.35
N LEU A 48 -4.42 7.46 -4.35
CA LEU A 48 -3.97 7.76 -5.72
C LEU A 48 -4.69 8.97 -6.34
N GLU A 49 -5.99 9.13 -6.07
CA GLU A 49 -6.77 10.29 -6.51
C GLU A 49 -6.33 11.58 -5.79
N GLU A 50 -6.05 11.53 -4.49
CA GLU A 50 -5.56 12.67 -3.71
C GLU A 50 -4.23 13.20 -4.27
N HIS A 51 -3.35 12.29 -4.69
CA HIS A 51 -2.06 12.59 -5.31
C HIS A 51 -2.16 12.85 -6.83
N GLY A 52 -3.34 12.72 -7.42
CA GLY A 52 -3.57 12.97 -8.85
C GLY A 52 -2.89 11.99 -9.80
N VAL A 53 -2.65 10.75 -9.36
CA VAL A 53 -1.97 9.67 -10.11
C VAL A 53 -2.86 8.44 -10.32
N GLY A 54 -4.17 8.56 -10.07
CA GLY A 54 -5.13 7.44 -10.19
C GLY A 54 -5.22 6.82 -11.59
N ASP A 55 -4.83 7.55 -12.65
CA ASP A 55 -4.79 7.02 -14.02
C ASP A 55 -3.46 6.32 -14.35
N ASP A 56 -2.41 6.53 -13.54
CA ASP A 56 -1.05 6.00 -13.80
C ASP A 56 -0.79 4.66 -13.10
N PHE A 57 -1.60 4.34 -12.08
CA PHE A 57 -1.46 3.15 -11.25
C PHE A 57 -2.72 2.27 -11.29
N TRP A 58 -2.54 0.97 -11.09
CA TRP A 58 -3.62 0.03 -10.80
C TRP A 58 -3.23 -0.91 -9.66
N ILE A 59 -4.21 -1.51 -8.99
CA ILE A 59 -3.97 -2.55 -7.99
C ILE A 59 -3.66 -3.84 -8.74
N GLU A 60 -2.42 -4.31 -8.67
CA GLU A 60 -2.01 -5.59 -9.26
C GLU A 60 -2.35 -6.75 -8.33
N GLU A 61 -2.01 -6.61 -7.04
CA GLU A 61 -2.26 -7.61 -6.02
C GLU A 61 -2.70 -6.94 -4.72
N LEU A 62 -3.67 -7.55 -4.05
CA LEU A 62 -4.09 -7.22 -2.69
C LEU A 62 -4.13 -8.51 -1.89
N SER A 63 -3.39 -8.56 -0.78
CA SER A 63 -3.30 -9.75 0.06
C SER A 63 -4.62 -10.06 0.77
N ASP A 64 -4.69 -11.25 1.37
CA ASP A 64 -5.66 -11.52 2.43
C ASP A 64 -5.43 -10.59 3.64
N PRO A 65 -6.46 -10.33 4.46
CA PRO A 65 -6.33 -9.51 5.66
C PRO A 65 -5.43 -10.16 6.70
N TYR A 66 -4.48 -9.39 7.22
CA TYR A 66 -3.66 -9.75 8.37
C TYR A 66 -4.18 -9.07 9.62
N GLU A 67 -4.28 -9.81 10.73
CA GLU A 67 -4.44 -9.15 12.03
C GLU A 67 -3.19 -8.33 12.33
N ILE A 68 -3.37 -7.06 12.70
CA ILE A 68 -2.26 -6.13 12.98
C ILE A 68 -1.23 -6.73 13.95
N ARG A 69 -1.71 -7.47 14.96
CA ARG A 69 -0.83 -8.12 15.93
C ARG A 69 0.02 -9.23 15.30
N GLU A 70 -0.60 -10.11 14.52
CA GLU A 70 0.09 -11.21 13.86
C GLU A 70 1.13 -10.69 12.87
N TYR A 71 0.80 -9.60 12.15
CA TYR A 71 1.73 -8.93 11.25
C TYR A 71 2.97 -8.40 11.98
N LEU A 72 2.75 -7.66 13.09
CA LEU A 72 3.84 -7.09 13.88
C LEU A 72 4.70 -8.17 14.56
N GLU A 73 4.08 -9.22 15.10
CA GLU A 73 4.79 -10.36 15.68
C GLU A 73 5.63 -11.08 14.61
N GLY A 74 5.10 -11.23 13.40
CA GLY A 74 5.83 -11.80 12.26
C GLY A 74 7.08 -11.00 11.87
N LEU A 75 7.02 -9.67 11.92
CA LEU A 75 8.18 -8.81 11.65
C LEU A 75 9.27 -8.96 12.74
N GLU A 76 8.87 -9.03 14.01
CA GLU A 76 9.82 -9.22 15.12
C GLU A 76 10.54 -10.58 15.04
N ASP A 77 9.83 -11.64 14.68
CA ASP A 77 10.40 -12.99 14.59
C ASP A 77 11.31 -13.20 13.38
N ASN A 78 11.00 -12.57 12.23
CA ASN A 78 11.81 -12.69 11.03
C ASN A 78 12.92 -11.63 10.93
N GLY A 79 12.86 -10.57 11.75
CA GLY A 79 13.78 -9.44 11.69
C GLY A 79 13.59 -8.58 10.44
N ASP A 80 12.41 -8.64 9.82
CA ASP A 80 12.04 -7.85 8.65
C ASP A 80 11.63 -6.43 9.04
N GLU A 81 11.89 -5.48 8.15
CA GLU A 81 11.34 -4.12 8.29
C GLU A 81 9.89 -4.11 7.80
N ALA A 82 9.03 -3.40 8.53
CA ALA A 82 7.66 -3.21 8.08
C ALA A 82 7.63 -2.53 6.72
N HIS A 83 6.73 -3.00 5.86
CA HIS A 83 6.40 -2.30 4.62
C HIS A 83 5.87 -0.88 4.93
N ILE A 84 6.11 0.05 4.01
CA ILE A 84 5.70 1.45 4.16
C ILE A 84 4.17 1.53 4.11
N LEU A 85 3.54 2.32 4.98
CA LEU A 85 2.10 2.58 4.87
C LEU A 85 1.82 3.40 3.62
N LEU A 86 0.84 3.00 2.81
CA LEU A 86 0.49 3.70 1.58
C LEU A 86 0.19 5.19 1.82
N LEU A 87 -0.50 5.50 2.92
CA LEU A 87 -0.86 6.87 3.31
C LEU A 87 0.34 7.73 3.77
N GLU A 88 1.52 7.12 3.97
CA GLU A 88 2.76 7.86 4.25
C GLU A 88 3.47 8.30 2.97
N LEU A 89 3.06 7.80 1.79
CA LEU A 89 3.61 8.23 0.50
C LEU A 89 3.19 9.67 0.19
N THR A 90 4.12 10.42 -0.38
CA THR A 90 3.91 11.80 -0.82
C THR A 90 3.84 11.89 -2.33
N ASP A 91 3.38 13.03 -2.86
CA ASP A 91 3.44 13.33 -4.30
C ASP A 91 4.83 13.05 -4.87
N GLY A 92 5.88 13.41 -4.13
CA GLY A 92 7.28 13.20 -4.55
C GLY A 92 7.62 11.72 -4.71
N ASP A 93 7.15 10.87 -3.80
CA ASP A 93 7.40 9.42 -3.87
C ASP A 93 6.74 8.81 -5.12
N PHE A 94 5.50 9.20 -5.42
CA PHE A 94 4.81 8.75 -6.63
C PHE A 94 5.50 9.23 -7.91
N GLN A 95 5.96 10.48 -7.93
CA GLN A 95 6.71 11.00 -9.07
C GLN A 95 8.05 10.27 -9.25
N ASP A 96 8.76 9.96 -8.16
CA ASP A 96 10.01 9.20 -8.22
C ASP A 96 9.77 7.76 -8.73
N ILE A 97 8.67 7.12 -8.35
CA ILE A 97 8.26 5.80 -8.88
C ILE A 97 8.01 5.87 -10.39
N LEU A 98 7.26 6.88 -10.85
CA LEU A 98 6.94 7.07 -12.28
C LEU A 98 8.15 7.55 -13.10
N ALA A 99 9.15 8.15 -12.45
CA ALA A 99 10.35 8.65 -13.11
C ALA A 99 11.32 7.53 -13.52
N GLY A 100 11.31 6.39 -12.82
CA GLY A 100 12.10 5.18 -13.15
C GLY A 100 13.62 5.33 -13.00
#